data_AF-A0A848W921-F1
#
_entry.id   AF-A0A848W921-F1
#
_cell.length_a   1.000
_cell.length_b   1.000
_cell.length_c   1.000
_cell.angle_alpha   90.00
_cell.angle_beta   90.00
_cell.angle_gamma   90.00
#
_symmetry.space_group_name_H-M   'P 1'
#
loop_
_entity.id
_entity.type
_entity.pdbx_description
1 polymer ?
#
loop_
_entity_poly.entity_id
_entity_poly.type
_entity_poly.pdbx_seq_one_letter_code
_entity_poly.pdbx_strand_id
1 'polypeptide(L)'
;MSIGKVTAESALEPTAPAGSAPSAHRAPLLFVLAVSALLFGFVSGLRWPSNWATTHYLFDYSNGFIKRGFTGEVLSYVAGDSLSYGAIAALSFAIFAIWLSMLFLRLRGLAKIDNRIWIITAVVLISPGFVFQVRNIGYLDHIGLIIVFLCFFLPANLSGLVARTGLCGLMIIIHEAFFLMFFPLVILEFTIRAMLTGGRGRIAATWIAVAVLAALTFVVAQTTLP
;
A
#
# COMPACT_ATOMS: atom_id res chain seq x y z
N MET A 1 -27.95 -33.43 59.14
CA MET A 1 -28.40 -32.34 58.25
C MET A 1 -27.54 -32.43 57.00
N SER A 2 -28.09 -33.00 55.93
CA SER A 2 -27.38 -33.38 54.70
C SER A 2 -27.54 -32.26 53.67
N ILE A 3 -26.42 -31.69 53.21
CA ILE A 3 -26.40 -30.66 52.17
C ILE A 3 -26.14 -31.37 50.83
N GLY A 4 -27.17 -31.41 49.99
CA GLY A 4 -27.16 -32.08 48.70
C GLY A 4 -26.20 -31.46 47.68
N LYS A 5 -25.51 -32.32 46.94
CA LYS A 5 -24.79 -31.98 45.72
C LYS A 5 -25.80 -31.60 44.63
N VAL A 6 -25.73 -30.35 44.17
CA VAL A 6 -26.42 -29.89 42.96
C VAL A 6 -25.47 -30.15 41.79
N THR A 7 -25.75 -31.21 41.03
CA THR A 7 -25.18 -31.47 39.70
C THR A 7 -25.86 -30.55 38.69
N ALA A 8 -25.17 -29.49 38.29
CA ALA A 8 -25.55 -28.62 37.17
C ALA A 8 -24.48 -28.74 36.07
N GLU A 9 -24.45 -29.90 35.43
CA GLU A 9 -23.56 -30.22 34.31
C GLU A 9 -24.40 -30.88 33.22
N SER A 10 -25.27 -30.10 32.57
CA SER A 10 -25.98 -30.52 31.36
C SER A 10 -26.90 -29.38 30.90
N ALA A 11 -26.51 -28.72 29.81
CA ALA A 11 -27.31 -27.92 28.88
C ALA A 11 -26.76 -26.51 28.70
N LEU A 12 -25.66 -26.41 27.94
CA LEU A 12 -25.32 -25.27 27.09
C LEU A 12 -24.23 -25.74 26.12
N GLU A 13 -24.55 -26.71 25.26
CA GLU A 13 -23.81 -26.88 24.02
C GLU A 13 -24.30 -25.79 23.05
N PRO A 14 -23.46 -24.82 22.66
CA PRO A 14 -23.79 -23.95 21.55
C PRO A 14 -23.66 -24.80 20.29
N THR A 15 -24.80 -25.15 19.68
CA THR A 15 -24.83 -25.67 18.32
C THR A 15 -24.31 -24.58 17.38
N ALA A 16 -23.00 -24.59 17.15
CA ALA A 16 -22.39 -23.77 16.14
C ALA A 16 -23.07 -24.09 14.79
N PRO A 17 -23.58 -23.09 14.05
CA PRO A 17 -24.14 -23.36 12.74
C PRO A 17 -23.02 -23.92 11.87
N ALA A 18 -23.25 -25.12 11.34
CA ALA A 18 -22.40 -25.80 10.37
C ALA A 18 -22.27 -24.93 9.12
N GLY A 19 -21.32 -24.00 9.15
CA GLY A 19 -20.82 -23.32 7.96
C GLY A 19 -20.14 -24.37 7.10
N SER A 20 -20.89 -24.92 6.15
CA SER A 20 -20.40 -25.85 5.13
C SER A 20 -19.03 -25.37 4.63
N ALA A 21 -18.00 -26.21 4.80
CA ALA A 21 -16.66 -25.92 4.33
C ALA A 21 -16.74 -25.47 2.86
N PRO A 22 -16.12 -24.32 2.48
CA PRO A 22 -16.17 -23.83 1.11
C PRO A 22 -15.60 -24.90 0.18
N SER A 23 -16.46 -25.47 -0.67
CA SER A 23 -16.09 -26.52 -1.61
C SER A 23 -14.90 -26.06 -2.47
N ALA A 24 -13.81 -26.83 -2.46
CA ALA A 24 -12.54 -26.51 -3.14
C ALA A 24 -12.71 -26.11 -4.63
N HIS A 25 -13.78 -26.59 -5.28
CA HIS A 25 -14.13 -26.28 -6.67
C HIS A 25 -14.47 -24.80 -6.95
N ARG A 26 -14.75 -23.97 -5.93
CA ARG A 26 -15.09 -22.55 -6.13
C ARG A 26 -13.88 -21.63 -6.25
N ALA A 27 -12.71 -22.03 -5.74
CA ALA A 27 -11.49 -21.23 -5.77
C ALA A 27 -11.06 -20.78 -7.18
N PRO A 28 -10.99 -21.66 -8.21
CA PRO A 28 -10.59 -21.25 -9.55
C PRO A 28 -11.59 -20.27 -10.19
N LEU A 29 -12.89 -20.49 -9.98
CA LEU A 29 -13.92 -19.59 -10.49
C LEU A 29 -13.81 -18.18 -9.90
N LEU A 30 -13.56 -18.09 -8.58
CA LEU A 30 -13.38 -16.80 -7.92
C LEU A 30 -12.09 -16.09 -8.36
N PHE A 31 -11.02 -16.84 -8.61
CA PHE A 31 -9.80 -16.28 -9.18
C PHE A 31 -10.04 -15.74 -10.60
N VAL A 32 -10.72 -16.50 -11.46
CA VAL A 32 -11.08 -16.06 -12.82
C VAL A 32 -11.92 -14.78 -12.75
N LEU A 33 -12.88 -14.69 -11.83
CA LEU A 33 -13.65 -13.47 -11.60
C LEU A 33 -12.75 -12.27 -11.26
N ALA A 34 -11.78 -12.44 -10.38
CA ALA A 34 -10.82 -11.38 -10.02
C ALA A 34 -9.94 -10.97 -11.21
N VAL A 35 -9.52 -11.91 -12.05
CA VAL A 35 -8.76 -11.61 -13.28
C VAL A 35 -9.63 -10.88 -14.31
N SER A 36 -10.87 -11.31 -14.51
CA SER A 36 -11.82 -10.60 -15.38
C SER A 36 -12.08 -9.17 -14.89
N ALA A 37 -12.24 -8.99 -13.58
CA ALA A 37 -12.35 -7.67 -12.95
C ALA A 37 -11.11 -6.81 -13.17
N LEU A 38 -9.90 -7.39 -13.06
CA LEU A 38 -8.65 -6.69 -13.38
C LEU A 38 -8.66 -6.19 -14.82
N LEU A 39 -8.95 -7.07 -15.77
CA LEU A 39 -8.95 -6.73 -17.19
C LEU A 39 -9.96 -5.63 -17.49
N PHE A 40 -11.17 -5.74 -16.93
CA PHE A 40 -12.20 -4.71 -17.07
C PHE A 40 -11.75 -3.37 -16.49
N GLY A 41 -11.27 -3.34 -15.24
CA GLY A 41 -10.82 -2.12 -14.58
C GLY A 41 -9.62 -1.48 -15.31
N PHE A 42 -8.70 -2.30 -15.80
CA PHE A 42 -7.54 -1.87 -16.56
C PHE A 42 -7.96 -1.26 -17.90
N VAL A 43 -8.75 -1.96 -18.71
CA VAL A 43 -9.22 -1.44 -20.01
C VAL A 43 -10.06 -0.17 -19.84
N SER A 44 -10.85 -0.07 -18.77
CA SER A 44 -11.67 1.11 -18.48
C SER A 44 -10.85 2.34 -18.11
N GLY A 45 -9.67 2.16 -17.52
CA GLY A 45 -8.80 3.24 -17.08
C GLY A 45 -7.64 3.56 -18.03
N LEU A 46 -7.26 2.61 -18.89
CA LEU A 46 -6.01 2.66 -19.65
C LEU A 46 -5.92 3.92 -20.52
N ARG A 47 -4.86 4.69 -20.30
CA ARG A 47 -4.48 5.85 -21.10
C ARG A 47 -2.97 5.97 -21.15
N TRP A 48 -2.48 6.67 -22.17
CA TRP A 48 -1.09 7.08 -22.21
C TRP A 48 -0.80 8.09 -21.09
N PRO A 49 0.38 8.05 -20.46
CA PRO A 49 0.78 9.02 -19.46
C PRO A 49 0.65 10.44 -20.02
N SER A 50 0.00 11.33 -19.28
CA SER A 50 -0.17 12.70 -19.72
C SER A 50 1.18 13.44 -19.76
N ASN A 51 1.29 14.48 -20.59
CA ASN A 51 2.48 15.33 -20.59
C ASN A 51 2.78 15.89 -19.19
N TRP A 52 1.73 16.22 -18.43
CA TRP A 52 1.85 16.65 -17.04
C TRP A 52 2.45 15.57 -16.13
N ALA A 53 2.05 14.31 -16.30
CA ALA A 53 2.65 13.21 -15.55
C ALA A 53 4.16 13.10 -15.87
N THR A 54 4.51 13.22 -17.14
CA THR A 54 5.91 13.13 -17.58
C THR A 54 6.78 14.29 -17.10
N THR A 55 6.22 15.50 -16.94
CA THR A 55 7.00 16.65 -16.43
C THR A 55 7.53 16.44 -15.02
N HIS A 56 6.87 15.62 -14.18
CA HIS A 56 7.38 15.32 -12.83
C HIS A 56 8.73 14.60 -12.83
N TYR A 57 9.08 13.92 -13.94
CA TYR A 57 10.36 13.22 -14.10
C TYR A 57 11.45 14.10 -14.70
N LEU A 58 11.13 15.32 -15.14
CA LEU A 58 12.08 16.25 -15.78
C LEU A 58 12.66 17.28 -14.80
N PHE A 59 12.09 17.41 -13.61
CA PHE A 59 12.61 18.31 -12.58
C PHE A 59 13.76 17.65 -11.82
N ASP A 60 14.92 18.29 -11.81
CA ASP A 60 16.11 17.90 -11.05
C ASP A 60 16.48 18.99 -10.02
N TYR A 61 17.61 18.82 -9.33
CA TYR A 61 18.11 19.79 -8.37
C TYR A 61 19.22 20.69 -8.89
N SER A 62 19.39 20.80 -10.22
CA SER A 62 20.43 21.63 -10.86
C SER A 62 20.34 23.11 -10.44
N ASN A 63 19.13 23.60 -10.16
CA ASN A 63 18.85 24.97 -9.75
C ASN A 63 18.50 25.09 -8.26
N GLY A 64 18.86 24.09 -7.45
CA GLY A 64 18.54 24.01 -6.03
C GLY A 64 17.37 23.07 -5.73
N PHE A 65 16.92 23.07 -4.48
CA PHE A 65 15.91 22.13 -4.01
C PHE A 65 14.51 22.49 -4.52
N ILE A 66 13.91 21.60 -5.32
CA ILE A 66 12.53 21.73 -5.83
C ILE A 66 11.70 20.55 -5.34
N LYS A 67 10.51 20.81 -4.78
CA LYS A 67 9.61 19.73 -4.34
C LYS A 67 9.35 18.76 -5.48
N ARG A 68 9.36 17.45 -5.19
CA ARG A 68 9.15 16.35 -6.16
C ARG A 68 10.29 16.14 -7.16
N GLY A 69 11.31 17.01 -7.16
CA GLY A 69 12.49 16.91 -8.03
C GLY A 69 13.39 15.72 -7.75
N PHE A 70 13.25 15.05 -6.60
CA PHE A 70 14.04 13.86 -6.27
C PHE A 70 13.93 12.76 -7.34
N THR A 71 12.75 12.58 -7.93
CA THR A 71 12.54 11.51 -8.91
C THR A 71 13.26 11.81 -10.22
N GLY A 72 13.25 13.07 -10.66
CA GLY A 72 13.98 13.48 -11.86
C GLY A 72 15.49 13.50 -11.62
N GLU A 73 15.96 13.92 -10.44
CA GLU A 73 17.38 13.85 -10.05
C GLU A 73 17.94 12.42 -10.10
N VAL A 74 17.21 11.44 -9.55
CA VAL A 74 17.63 10.03 -9.62
C VAL A 74 17.63 9.55 -11.07
N LEU A 75 16.67 10.00 -11.88
CA LEU A 75 16.53 9.56 -13.25
C LEU A 75 17.59 10.18 -14.17
N SER A 76 17.94 11.46 -13.98
CA SER A 76 19.05 12.11 -14.69
C SER A 76 20.39 11.46 -14.34
N TYR A 77 20.59 11.08 -13.08
CA TYR A 77 21.80 10.35 -12.67
C TYR A 77 21.93 8.98 -13.35
N VAL A 78 20.83 8.24 -13.51
CA VAL A 78 20.86 6.87 -14.06
C VAL A 78 20.80 6.82 -15.59
N ALA A 79 20.02 7.70 -16.21
CA ALA A 79 19.70 7.65 -17.64
C ALA A 79 20.18 8.88 -18.42
N GLY A 80 20.77 9.87 -17.75
CA GLY A 80 21.24 11.12 -18.34
C GLY A 80 20.12 12.16 -18.55
N ASP A 81 20.49 13.32 -19.07
CA ASP A 81 19.62 14.51 -19.14
C ASP A 81 18.60 14.47 -20.29
N SER A 82 18.70 13.49 -21.20
CA SER A 82 17.89 13.42 -22.43
C SER A 82 16.96 12.20 -22.46
N LEU A 83 15.96 12.23 -21.58
CA LEU A 83 14.94 11.19 -21.52
C LEU A 83 13.84 11.41 -22.56
N SER A 84 13.68 10.45 -23.46
CA SER A 84 12.54 10.47 -24.38
C SER A 84 11.22 10.23 -23.63
N TYR A 85 10.14 10.81 -24.15
CA TYR A 85 8.78 10.54 -23.65
C TYR A 85 8.46 9.04 -23.60
N GLY A 86 8.91 8.28 -24.63
CA GLY A 86 8.71 6.83 -24.69
C GLY A 86 9.38 6.08 -23.54
N ALA A 87 10.59 6.50 -23.13
CA ALA A 87 11.29 5.92 -21.99
C ALA A 87 10.56 6.20 -20.66
N ILE A 88 10.10 7.44 -20.46
CA ILE A 88 9.32 7.82 -19.26
C ILE A 88 7.99 7.06 -19.21
N ALA A 89 7.33 6.91 -20.36
CA ALA A 89 6.09 6.15 -20.45
C ALA A 89 6.32 4.66 -20.10
N ALA A 90 7.37 4.05 -20.65
CA ALA A 90 7.74 2.67 -20.33
C ALA A 90 8.06 2.49 -18.84
N LEU A 91 8.81 3.42 -18.25
CA LEU A 91 9.09 3.43 -16.80
C LEU A 91 7.81 3.54 -15.98
N SER A 92 6.88 4.41 -16.38
CA SER A 92 5.59 4.60 -15.72
C SER A 92 4.75 3.32 -15.71
N PHE A 93 4.68 2.62 -16.85
CA PHE A 93 4.02 1.32 -16.94
C PHE A 93 4.73 0.24 -16.12
N ALA A 94 6.07 0.25 -16.08
CA ALA A 94 6.84 -0.67 -15.26
C ALA A 94 6.57 -0.48 -13.77
N ILE A 95 6.59 0.76 -13.28
CA ILE A 95 6.24 1.11 -11.88
C ILE A 95 4.80 0.65 -11.59
N PHE A 96 3.86 0.91 -12.51
CA PHE A 96 2.48 0.45 -12.37
C PHE A 96 2.39 -1.08 -12.24
N ALA A 97 3.07 -1.81 -13.12
CA ALA A 97 3.10 -3.27 -13.11
C ALA A 97 3.73 -3.84 -11.84
N ILE A 98 4.76 -3.20 -11.28
CA ILE A 98 5.42 -3.62 -10.04
C ILE A 98 4.43 -3.55 -8.87
N TRP A 99 3.80 -2.41 -8.63
CA TRP A 99 2.88 -2.31 -7.48
C TRP A 99 1.67 -3.24 -7.64
N LEU A 100 1.15 -3.36 -8.87
CA LEU A 100 0.04 -4.27 -9.16
C LEU A 100 0.44 -5.73 -8.88
N SER A 101 1.66 -6.12 -9.26
CA SER A 101 2.20 -7.45 -8.95
C SER A 101 2.32 -7.68 -7.45
N MET A 102 2.82 -6.69 -6.69
CA MET A 102 2.91 -6.77 -5.22
C MET A 102 1.53 -6.91 -4.57
N LEU A 103 0.53 -6.18 -5.06
CA LEU A 103 -0.87 -6.32 -4.63
C LEU A 103 -1.36 -7.76 -4.86
N PHE A 104 -1.17 -8.31 -6.06
CA PHE A 104 -1.57 -9.68 -6.38
C PHE A 104 -0.85 -10.74 -5.53
N LEU A 105 0.45 -10.58 -5.29
CA LEU A 105 1.20 -11.45 -4.40
C LEU A 105 0.62 -11.44 -2.99
N ARG A 106 0.26 -10.25 -2.48
CA ARG A 106 -0.33 -10.10 -1.15
C ARG A 106 -1.72 -10.73 -1.07
N LEU A 107 -2.58 -10.45 -2.05
CA LEU A 107 -3.94 -11.00 -2.12
C LEU A 107 -3.93 -12.51 -2.29
N ARG A 108 -3.03 -13.06 -3.12
CA ARG A 108 -2.84 -14.51 -3.24
C ARG A 108 -2.44 -15.15 -1.92
N GLY A 109 -1.60 -14.48 -1.11
CA GLY A 109 -1.27 -14.93 0.24
C GLY A 109 -2.49 -15.00 1.15
N LEU A 110 -3.35 -13.98 1.12
CA LEU A 110 -4.59 -13.94 1.90
C LEU A 110 -5.64 -14.95 1.41
N ALA A 111 -5.72 -15.17 0.09
CA ALA A 111 -6.64 -16.12 -0.50
C ALA A 111 -6.34 -17.59 -0.14
N LYS A 112 -5.10 -17.90 0.27
CA LYS A 112 -4.76 -19.22 0.85
C LYS A 112 -5.46 -19.47 2.20
N ILE A 113 -5.85 -18.41 2.90
CA ILE A 113 -6.56 -18.48 4.19
C ILE A 113 -8.07 -18.51 3.93
N ASP A 114 -8.58 -17.60 3.10
CA ASP A 114 -10.00 -17.55 2.72
C ASP A 114 -10.17 -17.19 1.24
N ASN A 115 -10.76 -18.09 0.46
CA ASN A 115 -11.03 -17.89 -0.97
C ASN A 115 -11.98 -16.72 -1.25
N ARG A 116 -12.79 -16.26 -0.27
CA ARG A 116 -13.68 -15.10 -0.41
C ARG A 116 -12.92 -13.79 -0.66
N ILE A 117 -11.61 -13.75 -0.35
CA ILE A 117 -10.73 -12.62 -0.68
C ILE A 117 -10.75 -12.28 -2.17
N TRP A 118 -10.95 -13.27 -3.05
CA TRP A 118 -11.05 -13.02 -4.49
C TRP A 118 -12.30 -12.22 -4.88
N ILE A 119 -13.40 -12.33 -4.14
CA ILE A 119 -14.61 -11.51 -4.35
C ILE A 119 -14.30 -10.05 -3.99
N ILE A 120 -13.69 -9.84 -2.83
CA ILE A 120 -13.29 -8.49 -2.37
C ILE A 120 -12.29 -7.89 -3.37
N THR A 121 -11.35 -8.70 -3.85
CA THR A 121 -10.38 -8.31 -4.88
C THR A 121 -11.09 -7.85 -6.15
N ALA A 122 -12.05 -8.64 -6.66
CA ALA A 122 -12.82 -8.28 -7.84
C ALA A 122 -13.55 -6.93 -7.65
N VAL A 123 -14.19 -6.71 -6.50
CA VAL A 123 -14.87 -5.44 -6.17
C VAL A 123 -13.89 -4.27 -6.15
N VAL A 124 -12.70 -4.44 -5.55
CA VAL A 124 -11.67 -3.38 -5.52
C VAL A 124 -11.17 -3.07 -6.93
N LEU A 125 -10.95 -4.08 -7.77
CA LEU A 125 -10.41 -3.92 -9.13
C LEU A 125 -11.41 -3.29 -10.11
N ILE A 126 -12.71 -3.40 -9.88
CA ILE A 126 -13.73 -2.67 -10.66
C ILE A 126 -14.07 -1.29 -10.06
N SER A 127 -13.55 -0.97 -8.88
CA SER A 127 -13.91 0.26 -8.19
C SER A 127 -13.41 1.50 -8.93
N PRO A 128 -14.08 2.66 -8.77
CA PRO A 128 -13.59 3.93 -9.30
C PRO A 128 -12.16 4.26 -8.83
N GLY A 129 -11.77 3.82 -7.63
CA GLY A 129 -10.43 4.01 -7.10
C GLY A 129 -9.37 3.29 -7.93
N PHE A 130 -9.58 2.03 -8.29
CA PHE A 130 -8.64 1.30 -9.14
C PHE A 130 -8.60 1.87 -10.56
N VAL A 131 -9.75 2.16 -11.16
CA VAL A 131 -9.83 2.78 -12.50
C VAL A 131 -9.12 4.14 -12.53
N PHE A 132 -9.24 4.94 -11.46
CA PHE A 132 -8.51 6.18 -11.30
C PHE A 132 -6.99 5.96 -11.25
N GLN A 133 -6.53 4.93 -10.54
CA GLN A 133 -5.10 4.58 -10.53
C GLN A 133 -4.59 4.16 -11.90
N VAL A 134 -5.34 3.36 -12.66
CA VAL A 134 -4.96 3.00 -14.03
C VAL A 134 -4.92 4.24 -14.94
N ARG A 135 -5.83 5.19 -14.74
CA ARG A 135 -5.85 6.43 -15.53
C ARG A 135 -4.66 7.34 -15.25
N ASN A 136 -4.13 7.30 -14.03
CA ASN A 136 -3.03 8.14 -13.58
C ASN A 136 -1.66 7.45 -13.70
N ILE A 137 -1.51 6.48 -14.61
CA ILE A 137 -0.20 5.91 -14.92
C ILE A 137 0.78 7.03 -15.27
N GLY A 138 1.92 7.05 -14.57
CA GLY A 138 2.94 8.10 -14.64
C GLY A 138 2.89 9.11 -13.49
N TYR A 139 1.90 9.02 -12.59
CA TYR A 139 1.91 9.82 -11.36
C TYR A 139 2.80 9.17 -10.30
N LEU A 140 3.43 10.02 -9.48
CA LEU A 140 4.32 9.60 -8.39
C LEU A 140 3.59 8.81 -7.28
N ASP A 141 2.26 8.86 -7.24
CA ASP A 141 1.41 8.06 -6.34
C ASP A 141 1.69 6.55 -6.46
N HIS A 142 2.05 6.06 -7.65
CA HIS A 142 2.39 4.66 -7.84
C HIS A 142 3.67 4.25 -7.11
N ILE A 143 4.67 5.16 -7.02
CA ILE A 143 5.87 4.93 -6.21
C ILE A 143 5.48 4.86 -4.73
N GLY A 144 4.56 5.72 -4.30
CA GLY A 144 3.97 5.68 -2.95
C GLY A 144 3.32 4.33 -2.65
N LEU A 145 2.51 3.80 -3.57
CA LEU A 145 1.90 2.48 -3.44
C LEU A 145 2.93 1.35 -3.34
N ILE A 146 4.02 1.38 -4.12
CA ILE A 146 5.12 0.42 -3.98
C ILE A 146 5.69 0.46 -2.56
N ILE A 147 5.96 1.66 -2.04
CA ILE A 147 6.49 1.84 -0.68
C ILE A 147 5.52 1.30 0.37
N VAL A 148 4.21 1.54 0.24
CA VAL A 148 3.21 0.96 1.15
C VAL A 148 3.28 -0.56 1.14
N PHE A 149 3.34 -1.19 -0.04
CA PHE A 149 3.43 -2.65 -0.12
C PHE A 149 4.76 -3.17 0.42
N LEU A 150 5.90 -2.50 0.17
CA LEU A 150 7.19 -2.84 0.77
C LEU A 150 7.10 -2.82 2.30
N CYS A 151 6.47 -1.78 2.86
CA CYS A 151 6.22 -1.68 4.30
C CYS A 151 5.41 -2.87 4.85
N PHE A 152 4.47 -3.43 4.09
CA PHE A 152 3.72 -4.62 4.51
C PHE A 152 4.56 -5.90 4.57
N PHE A 153 5.68 -5.96 3.84
CA PHE A 153 6.60 -7.10 3.89
C PHE A 153 7.64 -6.98 5.02
N LEU A 154 7.81 -5.78 5.60
CA LEU A 154 8.77 -5.58 6.68
C LEU A 154 8.27 -6.18 8.02
N PRO A 155 9.18 -6.70 8.87
CA PRO A 155 8.82 -7.22 10.18
C PRO A 155 8.33 -6.12 11.14
N ALA A 156 7.57 -6.50 12.17
CA ALA A 156 7.06 -5.58 13.21
C ALA A 156 8.03 -5.45 14.40
N ASN A 157 9.31 -5.26 14.11
CA ASN A 157 10.40 -5.07 15.07
C ASN A 157 11.04 -3.68 14.87
N LEU A 158 12.07 -3.35 15.66
CA LEU A 158 12.72 -2.04 15.59
C LEU A 158 13.35 -1.77 14.21
N SER A 159 14.03 -2.75 13.61
CA SER A 159 14.62 -2.58 12.28
C SER A 159 13.55 -2.33 11.22
N GLY A 160 12.42 -3.04 11.29
CA GLY A 160 11.28 -2.80 10.42
C GLY A 160 10.61 -1.44 10.64
N LEU A 161 10.61 -0.90 11.87
CA LEU A 161 10.13 0.46 12.15
C LEU A 161 11.07 1.50 11.51
N VAL A 162 12.38 1.37 11.72
CA VAL A 162 13.39 2.28 11.14
C VAL A 162 13.30 2.27 9.61
N ALA A 163 13.21 1.08 9.00
CA ALA A 163 13.05 0.94 7.56
C ALA A 163 11.76 1.60 7.04
N ARG A 164 10.62 1.43 7.72
CA ARG A 164 9.36 2.12 7.37
C ARG A 164 9.49 3.64 7.46
N THR A 165 10.05 4.14 8.56
CA THR A 165 10.26 5.58 8.76
C THR A 165 11.15 6.16 7.66
N GLY A 166 12.25 5.48 7.31
CA GLY A 166 13.13 5.91 6.22
C GLY A 166 12.43 5.92 4.87
N LEU A 167 11.70 4.85 4.52
CA LEU A 167 10.94 4.78 3.26
C LEU A 167 9.84 5.84 3.19
N CYS A 168 9.09 6.06 4.27
CA CYS A 168 8.04 7.09 4.32
C CYS A 168 8.65 8.49 4.24
N GLY A 169 9.75 8.75 4.94
CA GLY A 169 10.47 10.04 4.87
C GLY A 169 10.95 10.34 3.44
N LEU A 170 11.55 9.35 2.78
CA LEU A 170 11.93 9.46 1.37
C LEU A 170 10.73 9.78 0.47
N MET A 171 9.61 9.05 0.68
CA MET A 171 8.42 9.25 -0.13
C MET A 171 7.75 10.61 0.07
N ILE A 172 7.83 11.19 1.27
CA ILE A 172 7.32 12.54 1.54
C ILE A 172 8.11 13.59 0.74
N ILE A 173 9.42 13.41 0.56
CA ILE A 173 10.25 14.28 -0.29
C ILE A 173 9.85 14.15 -1.77
N ILE A 174 9.58 12.92 -2.22
CA ILE A 174 9.11 12.64 -3.58
C ILE A 174 7.71 13.21 -3.82
N HIS A 175 6.79 12.98 -2.88
CA HIS A 175 5.41 13.41 -2.99
C HIS A 175 4.82 13.69 -1.61
N GLU A 176 4.71 14.96 -1.23
CA GLU A 176 4.21 15.39 0.08
C GLU A 176 2.82 14.85 0.43
N ALA A 177 1.95 14.65 -0.58
CA ALA A 177 0.61 14.10 -0.41
C ALA A 177 0.63 12.66 0.12
N PHE A 178 1.76 11.95 0.02
CA PHE A 178 1.96 10.64 0.63
C PHE A 178 1.67 10.65 2.13
N PHE A 179 2.03 11.73 2.82
CA PHE A 179 1.80 11.89 4.26
C PHE A 179 0.31 11.82 4.62
N LEU A 180 -0.57 12.34 3.76
CA LEU A 180 -2.01 12.33 4.01
C LEU A 180 -2.68 11.05 3.49
N MET A 181 -2.26 10.57 2.32
CA MET A 181 -2.96 9.47 1.63
C MET A 181 -2.53 8.08 2.12
N PHE A 182 -1.24 7.86 2.32
CA PHE A 182 -0.67 6.51 2.47
C PHE A 182 -0.03 6.26 3.83
N PHE A 183 0.52 7.30 4.43
CA PHE A 183 1.17 7.20 5.73
C PHE A 183 0.25 6.67 6.85
N PRO A 184 -1.04 7.07 6.96
CA PRO A 184 -1.96 6.49 7.95
C PRO A 184 -2.11 4.97 7.80
N LEU A 185 -2.10 4.46 6.57
CA LEU A 185 -2.20 3.03 6.29
C LEU A 185 -0.96 2.26 6.79
N VAL A 186 0.23 2.81 6.57
CA VAL A 186 1.50 2.21 7.03
C VAL A 186 1.57 2.16 8.56
N ILE A 187 1.17 3.24 9.24
CA ILE A 187 1.15 3.30 10.71
C ILE A 187 0.14 2.32 11.28
N LEU A 188 -1.07 2.28 10.72
CA LEU A 188 -2.13 1.40 11.18
C LEU A 188 -1.71 -0.06 11.06
N GLU A 189 -1.11 -0.42 9.93
CA GLU A 189 -0.59 -1.77 9.69
C GLU A 189 0.48 -2.17 10.72
N PHE A 190 1.48 -1.31 10.94
CA PHE A 190 2.52 -1.58 11.92
C PHE A 190 1.96 -1.68 13.33
N THR A 191 1.06 -0.78 13.70
CA THR A 191 0.42 -0.73 15.02
C THR A 191 -0.35 -2.02 15.30
N ILE A 192 -1.15 -2.49 14.34
CA ILE A 192 -1.89 -3.76 14.45
C ILE A 192 -0.91 -4.92 14.67
N ARG A 193 0.18 -5.01 13.89
CA ARG A 193 1.17 -6.09 14.08
C ARG A 193 1.91 -5.98 15.41
N ALA A 194 2.24 -4.78 15.86
CA ALA A 194 2.88 -4.54 17.14
C ALA A 194 1.96 -4.94 18.31
N MET A 195 0.66 -4.66 18.20
CA MET A 195 -0.35 -5.10 19.18
C MET A 195 -0.44 -6.62 19.26
N LEU A 196 -0.54 -7.30 18.11
CA LEU A 196 -0.59 -8.76 18.03
C LEU A 196 0.67 -9.46 18.56
N THR A 197 1.81 -8.77 18.56
CA THR A 197 3.10 -9.29 19.08
C THR A 197 3.41 -8.81 20.50
N GLY A 198 2.48 -8.12 21.18
CA GLY A 198 2.63 -7.67 22.57
C GLY A 198 3.57 -6.47 22.77
N GLY A 199 3.97 -5.78 21.71
CA GLY A 199 5.01 -4.74 21.72
C GLY A 199 4.52 -3.35 22.08
N ARG A 200 4.01 -3.11 23.31
CA ARG A 200 3.51 -1.79 23.75
C ARG A 200 4.52 -0.64 23.54
N GLY A 201 5.80 -0.87 23.83
CA GLY A 201 6.86 0.13 23.60
C GLY A 201 7.08 0.48 22.12
N ARG A 202 6.81 -0.46 21.20
CA ARG A 202 6.92 -0.23 19.75
C ARG A 202 5.79 0.65 19.23
N ILE A 203 4.60 0.55 19.83
CA ILE A 203 3.47 1.42 19.50
C ILE A 203 3.82 2.86 19.86
N ALA A 204 4.32 3.11 21.08
CA ALA A 204 4.77 4.44 21.49
C ALA A 204 5.88 4.98 20.56
N ALA A 205 6.89 4.17 20.24
CA ALA A 205 7.96 4.55 19.30
C ALA A 205 7.43 4.91 17.91
N THR A 206 6.37 4.24 17.44
CA THR A 206 5.72 4.56 16.16
C THR A 206 5.10 5.94 16.18
N TRP A 207 4.32 6.26 17.22
CA TRP A 207 3.71 7.59 17.36
C TRP A 207 4.74 8.71 17.52
N ILE A 208 5.87 8.44 18.19
CA ILE A 208 6.99 9.38 18.24
C ILE A 208 7.57 9.59 16.83
N ALA A 209 7.85 8.51 16.09
CA ALA A 209 8.37 8.62 14.72
C ALA A 209 7.41 9.38 13.80
N VAL A 210 6.10 9.18 13.96
CA VAL A 210 5.04 9.92 13.27
C VAL A 210 5.09 11.41 13.59
N ALA A 211 5.17 11.77 14.87
CA ALA A 211 5.24 13.17 15.30
C ALA A 211 6.51 13.86 14.75
N VAL A 212 7.65 13.16 14.77
CA VAL A 212 8.91 13.66 14.20
C VAL A 212 8.79 13.86 12.69
N LEU A 213 8.29 12.88 11.94
CA LEU A 213 8.09 13.01 10.49
C LEU A 213 7.12 14.14 10.14
N ALA A 214 6.03 14.29 10.89
CA ALA A 214 5.07 15.37 10.70
C ALA A 214 5.71 16.74 10.93
N ALA A 215 6.48 16.89 12.01
CA ALA A 215 7.20 18.12 12.33
C ALA A 215 8.25 18.46 11.26
N LEU A 216 9.03 17.48 10.80
CA LEU A 216 10.01 17.66 9.73
C LEU A 216 9.34 18.09 8.42
N THR A 217 8.23 17.43 8.05
CA THR A 217 7.47 17.77 6.85
C THR A 217 6.94 19.20 6.92
N PHE A 218 6.43 19.61 8.08
CA PHE A 218 5.96 20.98 8.31
C PHE A 218 7.11 22.00 8.19
N VAL A 219 8.27 21.74 8.79
CA VAL A 219 9.44 22.63 8.71
C VAL A 219 9.91 22.78 7.26
N VAL A 220 10.06 21.68 6.53
CA VAL A 220 10.46 21.71 5.11
C VAL A 220 9.42 22.44 4.25
N ALA A 221 8.13 22.29 4.57
CA ALA A 221 7.07 23.01 3.88
C ALA A 221 7.15 24.53 4.12
N GLN A 222 7.56 24.97 5.31
CA GLN A 222 7.72 26.39 5.64
C GLN A 222 8.97 27.02 5.02
N THR A 223 10.09 26.30 4.96
CA THR A 223 11.36 26.84 4.42
C THR A 223 11.40 26.93 2.90
N THR A 224 10.46 26.29 2.21
CA THR A 224 10.38 26.25 0.73
C THR A 224 9.34 27.19 0.15
N LEU A 225 8.67 28.00 0.98
CA LEU A 225 7.80 29.08 0.54
C LEU A 225 8.61 30.39 0.53
N PRO A 226 8.89 30.99 -0.64
CA PRO A 226 9.37 32.37 -0.71
C PRO A 226 8.27 33.37 -0.32
#